data_AF-A0A2D8Q4F5-F1
#
_entry.id   AF-A0A2D8Q4F5-F1
#
_cell.length_a   1.000
_cell.length_b   1.000
_cell.length_c   1.000
_cell.angle_alpha   90.00
_cell.angle_beta   90.00
_cell.angle_gamma   90.00
#
_symmetry.space_group_name_H-M   'P 1'
#
loop_
_entity.id
_entity.type
_entity.pdbx_description
1 polymer ?
#
loop_
_entity_poly.entity_id
_entity_poly.type
_entity_poly.pdbx_seq_one_letter_code
_entity_poly.pdbx_strand_id
1 'polypeptide(L)'
;MMRPGTYLQKRRIAAGLSIMDLAAMVHTNPRLGGIDKVAWIERIEKDIAALSPDVIATLADAFRFSRTVLLQLITIRSFGPDAIDPEPRICMMCGCTEMDPCCAADRTQNCAWHSDDLCTFCLTPDPALVAVSTQGFRHAA
;
A
#
# COMPACT_ATOMS: atom_id res chain seq x y z
N MET A 1 -6.64 13.44 -3.98
CA MET A 1 -7.26 12.17 -3.55
C MET A 1 -6.39 10.97 -3.91
N MET A 2 -6.16 10.08 -2.94
CA MET A 2 -5.42 8.83 -3.15
C MET A 2 -6.28 7.79 -3.88
N ARG A 3 -5.70 7.04 -4.83
CA ARG A 3 -6.40 5.93 -5.50
C ARG A 3 -6.20 4.61 -4.73
N PRO A 4 -7.11 3.62 -4.85
CA PRO A 4 -6.99 2.32 -4.18
C PRO A 4 -5.65 1.61 -4.42
N GLY A 5 -5.21 1.53 -5.68
CA GLY A 5 -3.94 0.90 -6.04
C GLY A 5 -2.73 1.65 -5.45
N THR A 6 -2.76 2.98 -5.53
CA THR A 6 -1.72 3.84 -4.92
C THR A 6 -1.65 3.70 -3.40
N TYR A 7 -2.80 3.54 -2.73
CA TYR A 7 -2.87 3.28 -1.30
C TYR A 7 -2.18 1.96 -0.93
N LEU A 8 -2.50 0.87 -1.64
CA LEU A 8 -1.87 -0.43 -1.43
C LEU A 8 -0.36 -0.38 -1.67
N GLN A 9 0.08 0.28 -2.74
CA GLN A 9 1.50 0.47 -3.03
C GLN A 9 2.24 1.17 -1.86
N LYS A 10 1.68 2.27 -1.36
CA LYS A 10 2.29 3.04 -0.27
C LYS A 10 2.37 2.22 1.02
N ARG A 11 1.30 1.48 1.36
CA ARG A 11 1.29 0.58 2.52
C ARG A 11 2.30 -0.56 2.38
N ARG A 12 2.45 -1.15 1.19
CA ARG A 12 3.46 -2.18 0.92
C ARG A 12 4.87 -1.63 1.12
N ILE A 13 5.18 -0.47 0.54
CA ILE A 13 6.50 0.17 0.68
C ILE A 13 6.76 0.55 2.14
N ALA A 14 5.76 1.07 2.84
CA ALA A 14 5.88 1.40 4.27
C ALA A 14 6.08 0.16 5.16
N ALA A 15 5.62 -1.02 4.72
CA ALA A 15 5.92 -2.30 5.35
C ALA A 15 7.33 -2.85 4.99
N GLY A 16 8.11 -2.11 4.20
CA GLY A 16 9.46 -2.50 3.77
C GLY A 16 9.48 -3.60 2.70
N LEU A 17 8.35 -3.86 2.03
CA LEU A 17 8.25 -4.94 1.06
C LEU A 17 8.47 -4.43 -0.37
N SER A 18 9.39 -5.06 -1.11
CA SER A 18 9.42 -4.91 -2.56
C SER A 18 8.23 -5.63 -3.20
N ILE A 19 8.01 -5.40 -4.49
CA ILE A 19 6.98 -6.13 -5.23
C ILE A 19 7.32 -7.63 -5.35
N MET A 20 8.60 -7.97 -5.40
CA MET A 20 9.10 -9.34 -5.43
C MET A 20 8.81 -10.05 -4.11
N ASP A 21 9.02 -9.36 -2.98
CA ASP A 21 8.72 -9.91 -1.66
C ASP A 21 7.23 -10.20 -1.53
N LEU A 22 6.37 -9.25 -1.94
CA LEU A 22 4.93 -9.46 -1.91
C LEU A 22 4.52 -10.65 -2.82
N ALA A 23 5.06 -10.74 -4.04
CA ALA A 23 4.79 -11.83 -4.97
C ALA A 23 5.18 -13.20 -4.41
N ALA A 24 6.26 -13.27 -3.61
CA ALA A 24 6.67 -14.49 -2.91
C ALA A 24 5.72 -14.86 -1.75
N MET A 25 5.11 -13.86 -1.09
CA MET A 25 4.20 -14.06 0.05
C MET A 25 2.78 -14.44 -0.36
N VAL A 26 2.27 -13.90 -1.46
CA VAL A 26 0.87 -14.10 -1.87
C VAL A 26 0.62 -15.47 -2.48
N HIS A 27 -0.47 -16.11 -2.05
CA HIS A 27 -0.96 -17.36 -2.63
C HIS A 27 -2.16 -17.05 -3.53
N THR A 28 -2.13 -17.49 -4.79
CA THR A 28 -3.21 -17.24 -5.75
C THR A 28 -3.96 -18.53 -6.09
N ASN A 29 -5.24 -18.40 -6.41
CA ASN A 29 -6.04 -19.47 -6.99
C ASN A 29 -6.72 -18.99 -8.28
N PRO A 30 -6.39 -19.55 -9.47
CA PRO A 30 -5.39 -20.60 -9.71
C PRO A 30 -3.96 -20.15 -9.35
N ARG A 31 -3.06 -21.11 -9.15
CA ARG A 31 -1.65 -20.81 -8.83
C ARG A 31 -1.00 -20.12 -10.03
N LEU A 32 -0.50 -18.91 -9.80
CA LEU A 32 0.27 -18.13 -10.75
C LEU A 32 1.78 -18.36 -10.54
N GLY A 33 2.55 -18.30 -11.62
CA GLY A 33 4.01 -18.26 -11.54
C GLY A 33 4.49 -16.94 -10.93
N GLY A 34 5.75 -16.89 -10.46
CA GLY A 34 6.30 -15.69 -9.81
C GLY A 34 6.23 -14.43 -10.69
N ILE A 35 6.56 -14.55 -11.98
CA ILE A 35 6.50 -13.45 -12.95
C ILE A 35 5.05 -12.94 -13.09
N ASP A 36 4.08 -13.85 -13.20
CA ASP A 36 2.67 -13.50 -13.34
C ASP A 36 2.13 -12.81 -12.08
N LYS A 37 2.57 -13.23 -10.88
CA LYS A 37 2.20 -12.57 -9.62
C LYS A 37 2.73 -11.15 -9.55
N VAL A 38 3.97 -10.91 -9.97
CA VAL A 38 4.55 -9.55 -10.02
C VAL A 38 3.73 -8.67 -10.96
N ALA A 39 3.51 -9.12 -12.20
CA ALA A 39 2.70 -8.37 -13.17
C ALA A 39 1.27 -8.13 -12.69
N TRP A 40 0.67 -9.10 -12.00
CA TRP A 40 -0.65 -8.98 -11.39
C TRP A 40 -0.68 -7.91 -10.29
N ILE A 41 0.29 -7.93 -9.36
CA ILE A 41 0.40 -6.92 -8.29
C ILE A 41 0.63 -5.53 -8.89
N GLU A 42 1.51 -5.38 -9.89
CA GLU A 42 1.73 -4.09 -10.54
C GLU A 42 0.45 -3.50 -11.13
N ARG A 43 -0.38 -4.36 -11.75
CA ARG A 43 -1.66 -3.93 -12.32
C ARG A 43 -2.65 -3.53 -11.23
N ILE A 44 -2.64 -4.18 -10.07
CA ILE A 44 -3.44 -3.77 -8.91
C ILE A 44 -2.98 -2.38 -8.44
N GLU A 45 -1.68 -2.19 -8.22
CA GLU A 45 -1.14 -0.91 -7.73
C GLU A 45 -1.34 0.26 -8.70
N LYS A 46 -1.42 -0.03 -10.00
CA LYS A 46 -1.74 0.94 -11.06
C LYS A 46 -3.24 1.12 -11.28
N ASP A 47 -4.10 0.53 -10.43
CA ASP A 47 -5.56 0.59 -10.54
C ASP A 47 -6.13 -0.02 -11.84
N ILE A 48 -5.36 -0.87 -12.53
CA ILE A 48 -5.72 -1.53 -13.80
C ILE A 48 -6.48 -2.84 -13.52
N ALA A 49 -6.07 -3.61 -12.53
CA ALA A 49 -6.75 -4.84 -12.13
C ALA A 49 -7.86 -4.56 -11.09
N ALA A 50 -8.93 -5.33 -11.15
CA ALA A 50 -10.01 -5.24 -10.17
C ALA A 50 -9.59 -5.81 -8.80
N LEU A 51 -10.07 -5.17 -7.74
CA LEU A 51 -9.90 -5.63 -6.36
C LEU A 51 -11.16 -6.38 -5.92
N SER A 52 -11.17 -7.71 -6.09
CA SER A 52 -12.23 -8.55 -5.52
C SER A 52 -12.00 -8.76 -4.01
N PRO A 53 -13.02 -9.20 -3.24
CA PRO A 53 -12.86 -9.54 -1.84
C PRO A 53 -11.72 -10.54 -1.55
N ASP A 54 -11.54 -11.55 -2.40
CA ASP A 54 -10.48 -12.55 -2.27
C ASP A 54 -9.09 -11.95 -2.49
N VAL A 55 -8.97 -11.04 -3.47
CA VAL A 55 -7.73 -10.29 -3.69
C VAL A 55 -7.39 -9.44 -2.48
N ILE A 56 -8.38 -8.73 -1.92
CA ILE A 56 -8.18 -7.90 -0.73
C ILE A 56 -7.75 -8.76 0.46
N ALA A 57 -8.39 -9.91 0.68
CA ALA A 57 -8.01 -10.84 1.75
C ALA A 57 -6.58 -11.36 1.56
N THR A 58 -6.24 -11.81 0.34
CA THR A 58 -4.89 -12.31 0.00
C THR A 58 -3.79 -11.28 0.26
N LEU A 59 -4.05 -10.00 -0.06
CA LEU A 59 -3.09 -8.93 0.21
C LEU A 59 -3.00 -8.61 1.71
N ALA A 60 -4.13 -8.65 2.43
CA ALA A 60 -4.18 -8.34 3.87
C ALA A 60 -3.43 -9.39 4.72
N ASP A 61 -3.34 -10.63 4.23
CA ASP A 61 -2.53 -11.68 4.85
C ASP A 61 -1.02 -11.45 4.66
N ALA A 62 -0.63 -10.69 3.63
CA ALA A 62 0.78 -10.45 3.31
C ALA A 62 1.34 -9.18 3.99
N PHE A 63 0.55 -8.11 4.11
CA PHE A 63 1.00 -6.88 4.77
C PHE A 63 -0.15 -6.08 5.35
N ARG A 64 0.16 -5.20 6.31
CA ARG A 64 -0.84 -4.39 7.02
C ARG A 64 -1.34 -3.22 6.16
N PHE A 65 -2.65 -3.16 6.00
CA PHE A 65 -3.40 -1.99 5.56
C PHE A 65 -4.81 -2.02 6.13
N SER A 66 -5.49 -0.87 6.15
CA SER A 66 -6.90 -0.79 6.54
C SER A 66 -7.79 -1.19 5.38
N ARG A 67 -8.47 -2.34 5.52
CA ARG A 67 -9.50 -2.79 4.55
C ARG A 67 -10.64 -1.79 4.45
N THR A 68 -11.03 -1.15 5.55
CA THR A 68 -12.07 -0.12 5.57
C THR A 68 -11.69 1.06 4.69
N VAL A 69 -10.47 1.59 4.82
CA VAL A 69 -9.98 2.69 3.99
C VAL A 69 -9.93 2.27 2.52
N LEU A 70 -9.43 1.06 2.23
CA LEU A 70 -9.40 0.56 0.86
C LEU A 70 -10.80 0.52 0.23
N LEU A 71 -11.80 0.04 0.97
CA LEU A 71 -13.19 -0.01 0.50
C LEU A 71 -13.76 1.40 0.31
N GLN A 72 -13.49 2.35 1.20
CA GLN A 72 -13.87 3.76 1.03
C GLN A 72 -13.27 4.34 -0.26
N LEU A 73 -11.98 4.10 -0.51
CA LEU A 73 -11.33 4.57 -1.75
C LEU A 73 -11.91 3.91 -3.01
N ILE A 74 -12.31 2.64 -2.94
CA ILE A 74 -13.02 1.95 -4.03
C ILE A 74 -14.38 2.61 -4.27
N THR A 75 -15.16 2.85 -3.21
CA THR A 75 -16.46 3.54 -3.30
C THR A 75 -16.30 4.91 -3.93
N ILE A 76 -15.33 5.71 -3.48
CA ILE A 76 -15.11 7.06 -4.02
C ILE A 76 -14.66 7.01 -5.48
N ARG A 77 -13.78 6.07 -5.85
CA ARG A 77 -13.38 5.86 -7.24
C ARG A 77 -14.58 5.51 -8.13
N SER A 78 -15.53 4.73 -7.62
CA SER A 78 -16.70 4.27 -8.37
C SER A 78 -17.82 5.31 -8.47
N PHE A 79 -18.05 6.10 -7.41
CA PHE A 79 -19.24 6.93 -7.27
C PHE A 79 -18.93 8.44 -7.14
N GLY A 80 -17.67 8.84 -7.12
CA GLY A 80 -17.22 10.24 -7.01
C GLY A 80 -16.81 10.66 -5.59
N PRO A 81 -16.18 11.84 -5.45
CA PRO A 81 -15.59 12.31 -4.19
C PRO A 81 -16.58 12.41 -3.04
N ASP A 82 -17.85 12.74 -3.33
CA ASP A 82 -18.90 12.93 -2.32
C ASP A 82 -19.51 11.60 -1.83
N ALA A 83 -19.07 10.45 -2.35
CA ALA A 83 -19.62 9.15 -1.99
C ALA A 83 -19.26 8.70 -0.56
N ILE A 84 -18.25 9.32 0.04
CA ILE A 84 -17.83 9.11 1.44
C ILE A 84 -17.53 10.49 2.03
N ASP A 85 -18.20 10.84 3.12
CA ASP A 85 -18.02 12.10 3.83
C ASP A 85 -17.88 11.84 5.35
N PRO A 86 -16.77 12.24 5.99
CA PRO A 86 -15.58 12.87 5.39
C PRO A 86 -14.71 11.85 4.61
N GLU A 87 -13.97 12.34 3.61
CA GLU A 87 -12.91 11.55 2.94
C GLU A 87 -11.91 11.05 4.00
N PRO A 88 -11.46 9.78 3.92
CA PRO A 88 -10.46 9.30 4.86
C PRO A 88 -9.17 10.13 4.79
N ARG A 89 -8.71 10.61 5.94
CA ARG A 89 -7.41 11.26 6.07
C ARG A 89 -6.29 10.22 5.91
N ILE A 90 -5.47 10.40 4.87
CA ILE A 90 -4.42 9.45 4.50
C ILE A 90 -3.10 10.20 4.30
N CYS A 91 -2.01 9.68 4.90
CA CYS A 91 -0.68 10.23 4.69
C CYS A 91 -0.27 10.00 3.23
N MET A 92 0.01 11.08 2.49
CA MET A 92 0.38 11.05 1.09
C MET A 92 1.74 10.40 0.83
N MET A 93 2.54 10.16 1.87
CA MET A 93 3.83 9.46 1.74
C MET A 93 3.68 7.94 1.94
N CYS A 94 3.18 7.50 3.10
CA CYS A 94 3.15 6.09 3.50
C CYS A 94 1.77 5.44 3.51
N GLY A 95 0.71 6.19 3.23
CA GLY A 95 -0.67 5.69 3.22
C GLY A 95 -1.25 5.39 4.60
N CYS A 96 -0.58 5.70 5.72
CA CYS A 96 -1.17 5.45 7.04
C CYS A 96 -2.42 6.30 7.27
N THR A 97 -3.29 5.82 8.15
CA THR A 97 -4.50 6.52 8.58
C THR A 97 -4.63 6.47 10.10
N GLU A 98 -5.65 7.11 10.66
CA GLU A 98 -5.95 7.01 12.09
C GLU A 98 -6.27 5.58 12.55
N MET A 99 -6.86 4.78 11.66
CA MET A 99 -7.20 3.37 11.93
C MET A 99 -6.03 2.41 11.73
N ASP A 100 -5.01 2.82 10.96
CA ASP A 100 -3.82 2.01 10.71
C ASP A 100 -2.58 2.92 10.67
N PRO A 101 -2.16 3.43 11.85
CA PRO A 101 -1.01 4.31 11.92
C PRO A 101 0.27 3.53 11.60
N CYS A 102 1.31 4.25 11.18
CA CYS A 102 2.66 3.67 11.21
C CYS A 102 3.01 3.33 12.66
N CYS A 103 3.68 2.20 12.86
CA CYS A 103 4.22 1.80 14.14
C CYS A 103 5.75 1.77 14.03
N ALA A 104 6.45 2.19 15.09
CA ALA A 104 7.88 1.96 15.20
C ALA A 104 8.19 0.46 15.14
N ALA A 105 9.43 0.09 14.80
CA ALA A 105 9.83 -1.31 14.67
C ALA A 105 9.60 -2.12 15.96
N ASP A 106 9.75 -1.48 17.12
CA ASP A 106 9.51 -2.03 18.46
C ASP A 106 8.03 -1.99 18.87
N ARG A 107 7.15 -1.42 18.04
CA ARG A 107 5.71 -1.22 18.25
C ARG A 107 5.36 -0.37 19.48
N THR A 108 6.29 0.40 20.03
CA THR A 108 6.05 1.21 21.23
C THR A 108 5.41 2.55 20.92
N GLN A 109 5.60 3.04 19.69
CA GLN A 109 5.10 4.35 19.26
C GLN A 109 4.39 4.26 17.91
N ASN A 110 3.23 4.93 17.83
CA ASN A 110 2.53 5.18 16.58
C ASN A 110 2.87 6.58 16.06
N CYS A 111 2.83 6.76 14.73
CA CYS A 111 2.89 8.10 14.17
C CYS A 111 1.66 8.93 14.60
N ALA A 112 1.82 10.24 14.64
CA ALA A 112 0.73 11.21 14.73
C ALA A 112 0.60 11.95 13.40
N TRP A 113 -0.41 12.80 13.27
CA TRP A 113 -0.50 13.72 12.14
C TRP A 113 0.39 14.95 12.36
N HIS A 114 1.14 15.33 11.33
CA HIS A 114 1.90 16.59 11.30
C HIS A 114 1.14 17.68 10.53
N SER A 115 0.61 17.33 9.35
CA SER A 115 -0.26 18.17 8.51
C SER A 115 -1.47 17.33 8.05
N ASP A 116 -2.39 17.94 7.30
CA ASP A 116 -3.60 17.29 6.76
C ASP A 116 -3.29 16.01 5.98
N ASP A 117 -2.14 15.96 5.33
CA ASP A 117 -1.74 14.90 4.40
C ASP A 117 -0.40 14.23 4.75
N LEU A 118 0.21 14.52 5.91
CA LEU A 118 1.51 13.99 6.32
C LEU A 118 1.53 13.54 7.78
N CYS A 119 2.05 12.34 8.03
CA CYS A 119 2.28 11.83 9.39
C CYS A 119 3.69 12.15 9.90
N THR A 120 3.88 12.14 11.22
CA THR A 120 5.14 12.49 11.87
C THR A 120 6.29 11.54 11.53
N PHE A 121 6.00 10.29 11.16
CA PHE A 121 7.01 9.33 10.72
C PHE A 121 7.54 9.63 9.31
N CYS A 122 6.82 10.40 8.51
CA CYS A 122 7.23 10.79 7.16
C CYS A 122 7.83 12.20 7.09
N LEU A 123 7.99 12.89 8.22
CA LEU A 123 8.60 14.23 8.29
C LEU A 123 10.03 14.28 7.76
N THR A 124 10.79 13.23 8.05
CA THR A 124 12.14 13.02 7.54
C THR A 124 12.15 11.64 6.91
N PRO A 125 12.02 11.53 5.59
CA PRO A 125 12.17 10.24 4.93
C PRO A 125 13.54 9.70 5.29
N ASP A 126 13.60 8.52 5.92
CA ASP A 126 14.87 7.84 6.12
C ASP A 126 15.48 7.60 4.71
N PRO A 127 16.67 8.12 4.41
CA PRO A 127 17.31 7.93 3.11
C PRO A 127 17.51 6.44 2.76
N ALA A 128 17.51 5.54 3.75
CA ALA A 128 17.59 4.09 3.53
C ALA A 128 16.34 3.51 2.83
N LEU A 129 15.15 4.06 3.07
CA LEU A 129 13.91 3.61 2.42
C LEU A 129 13.76 4.11 0.97
N VAL A 130 14.44 5.21 0.63
CA VAL A 130 14.44 5.77 -0.74
C VAL A 130 15.32 4.94 -1.70
N ALA A 131 16.37 4.30 -1.18
CA ALA A 131 17.35 3.55 -1.98
C ALA A 131 16.83 2.19 -2.48
N VAL A 132 15.85 1.57 -1.82
CA VAL A 132 15.31 0.25 -2.22
C VAL A 132 14.47 0.36 -3.50
N SER A 133 13.92 1.54 -3.82
CA SER A 133 13.12 1.77 -5.03
C SER A 133 13.94 1.86 -6.34
N THR A 134 15.27 1.99 -6.27
CA THR A 134 16.11 2.27 -7.46
C THR A 134 17.11 1.16 -7.81
N GLN A 135 17.18 0.05 -7.05
CA GLN A 135 18.08 -1.07 -7.34
C GLN A 135 17.45 -2.21 -8.16
N GLY A 136 16.51 -1.90 -9.04
CA GLY A 136 16.30 -2.69 -10.25
C GLY A 136 17.23 -2.17 -11.34
N PHE A 137 18.17 -2.98 -11.81
CA PHE A 137 19.22 -2.73 -12.82
C PHE A 137 20.63 -2.44 -12.29
N ARG A 138 21.37 -3.50 -11.91
CA ARG A 138 22.77 -3.71 -12.35
C ARG A 138 23.12 -5.22 -12.47
N HIS A 139 23.27 -5.65 -13.73
CA HIS A 139 24.19 -6.66 -14.30
C HIS A 139 24.32 -8.08 -13.70
N ALA A 140 24.01 -9.08 -14.55
CA ALA A 140 24.87 -10.23 -14.86
C ALA A 140 24.67 -10.52 -16.36
N ALA A 141 25.58 -10.05 -17.21
CA ALA A 141 26.71 -10.79 -17.82
C ALA A 141 26.27 -11.52 -19.10
#